data_AF-A0A1B6LTY4-F1
#
_entry.id   AF-A0A1B6LTY4-F1
#
_cell.length_a   1.000
_cell.length_b   1.000
_cell.length_c   1.000
_cell.angle_alpha   90.00
_cell.angle_beta   90.00
_cell.angle_gamma   90.00
#
_symmetry.space_group_name_H-M   'P 1'
#
loop_
_entity.id
_entity.type
_entity.pdbx_description
1 polymer ?
#
loop_
_entity_poly.entity_id
_entity_poly.type
_entity_poly.pdbx_seq_one_letter_code
_entity_poly.pdbx_strand_id
1 'polypeptide(L)'
;LCRAKFDEIVNCKDSVQAHEMLEETEKELFQNTHWQPRKWPKSVGGTAYDREVKPPDWVLDYWHPLEKAQYPEYFARREQRKKEYVEWWEKTYGKPTNEDHHH
;
A
#
# COMPACT_ATOMS: atom_id res chain seq x y z
N LEU A 1 22.16 -20.87 12.75
CA LEU A 1 23.25 -20.74 11.75
C LEU A 1 23.05 -19.51 10.86
N CYS A 2 21.94 -19.34 10.12
CA CYS A 2 21.75 -18.14 9.28
C CYS A 2 21.77 -16.81 10.05
N ARG A 3 21.19 -16.76 11.25
CA ARG A 3 21.18 -15.53 12.05
C ARG A 3 22.58 -15.03 12.43
N ALA A 4 23.51 -15.93 12.76
CA ALA A 4 24.87 -15.57 13.13
C ALA A 4 25.63 -14.90 11.98
N LYS A 5 25.44 -15.34 10.73
CA LYS A 5 25.99 -14.69 9.53
C LYS A 5 25.56 -13.21 9.43
N PHE A 6 24.29 -12.91 9.76
CA PHE A 6 23.80 -11.53 9.78
C PHE A 6 24.42 -10.72 10.93
N ASP A 7 24.61 -11.34 12.08
CA ASP A 7 25.21 -10.65 13.23
C ASP A 7 26.69 -10.31 12.97
N GLU A 8 27.42 -11.09 12.17
CA GLU A 8 28.78 -10.79 11.71
C GLU A 8 28.84 -9.54 10.81
N ILE A 9 27.90 -9.41 9.86
CA ILE A 9 27.79 -8.23 8.97
C ILE A 9 27.47 -6.97 9.78
N VAL A 10 26.55 -7.07 10.75
CA VAL A 10 26.17 -5.95 11.63
C VAL A 10 27.33 -5.49 12.52
N ASN A 11 28.18 -6.41 12.96
CA ASN A 11 29.35 -6.09 13.79
C ASN A 11 30.54 -5.52 12.99
N CYS A 12 30.47 -5.50 11.66
CA CYS A 12 31.50 -4.90 10.82
C CYS A 12 31.48 -3.36 10.97
N LYS A 13 32.64 -2.77 11.29
CA LYS A 13 32.77 -1.31 11.45
C LYS A 13 32.89 -0.55 10.12
N ASP A 14 33.36 -1.21 9.07
CA ASP A 14 33.55 -0.61 7.76
C ASP A 14 32.31 -0.81 6.89
N SER A 15 31.69 0.28 6.45
CA SER A 15 30.49 0.25 5.63
C SER A 15 30.72 -0.31 4.23
N VAL A 16 31.93 -0.15 3.67
CA VAL A 16 32.24 -0.65 2.32
C VAL A 16 32.32 -2.17 2.33
N GLN A 17 33.02 -2.72 3.31
CA GLN A 17 33.12 -4.18 3.50
C GLN A 17 31.75 -4.78 3.85
N ALA A 18 30.95 -4.10 4.67
CA ALA A 18 29.59 -4.55 4.97
C ALA A 18 28.70 -4.62 3.73
N HIS A 19 28.85 -3.66 2.80
CA HIS A 19 28.11 -3.67 1.54
C HIS A 19 28.55 -4.81 0.61
N GLU A 20 29.86 -5.04 0.48
CA GLU A 20 30.40 -6.15 -0.31
C GLU A 20 29.92 -7.51 0.21
N MET A 21 29.97 -7.71 1.54
CA MET A 21 29.43 -8.92 2.18
C MET A 21 27.92 -9.08 1.94
N LEU A 22 27.15 -7.98 1.96
CA LEU A 22 25.72 -8.03 1.63
C LEU A 22 25.50 -8.48 0.19
N GLU A 23 26.20 -7.89 -0.78
CA GLU A 23 26.09 -8.29 -2.20
C GLU A 23 26.43 -9.76 -2.43
N GLU A 24 27.47 -10.29 -1.78
CA GLU A 24 27.82 -11.70 -1.85
C GLU A 24 26.71 -12.59 -1.29
N THR A 25 26.13 -12.22 -0.13
CA THR A 25 25.04 -12.99 0.47
C THR A 25 23.75 -12.95 -0.34
N GLU A 26 23.46 -11.84 -1.04
CA GLU A 26 22.32 -11.76 -1.97
C GLU A 26 22.51 -12.70 -3.17
N LYS A 27 23.73 -12.81 -3.71
CA LYS A 27 24.06 -13.77 -4.76
C LYS A 27 23.92 -15.22 -4.26
N GLU A 28 24.39 -15.52 -3.05
CA GLU A 28 24.21 -16.83 -2.40
C GLU A 28 22.71 -17.16 -2.24
N LEU A 29 21.91 -16.20 -1.79
CA LEU A 29 20.46 -16.38 -1.62
C LEU A 29 19.80 -16.65 -2.96
N PHE A 30 20.12 -15.90 -4.01
CA PHE A 30 19.54 -16.09 -5.35
C PHE A 30 19.79 -17.51 -5.89
N GLN A 31 21.02 -18.02 -5.75
CA GLN A 31 21.39 -19.37 -6.20
C GLN A 31 20.69 -20.48 -5.41
N ASN A 32 20.47 -20.26 -4.11
CA ASN A 32 19.89 -21.25 -3.20
C ASN A 32 18.37 -21.11 -3.00
N THR A 33 17.73 -20.13 -3.62
CA THR A 33 16.30 -19.89 -3.45
C THR A 33 15.50 -21.06 -4.02
N HIS A 34 14.55 -21.57 -3.24
CA HIS A 34 13.66 -22.62 -3.69
C HIS A 34 12.78 -22.14 -4.84
N TRP A 35 12.61 -22.97 -5.87
CA TRP A 35 11.86 -22.63 -7.09
C TRP A 35 10.41 -22.21 -6.83
N GLN A 36 9.77 -22.72 -5.76
CA GLN A 36 8.41 -22.33 -5.36
C GLN A 36 8.35 -21.82 -3.90
N PRO A 37 8.71 -20.55 -3.64
CA PRO A 37 8.66 -20.00 -2.28
C PRO A 37 7.25 -20.05 -1.70
N ARG A 38 7.14 -20.37 -0.40
CA ARG A 38 5.87 -20.32 0.32
C ARG A 38 5.42 -18.86 0.44
N LYS A 39 4.32 -18.52 -0.22
CA LYS A 39 3.66 -17.21 -0.12
C LYS A 39 2.45 -17.27 0.79
N TRP A 40 2.16 -16.18 1.47
CA TRP A 40 0.94 -16.08 2.27
C TRP A 40 -0.27 -15.93 1.34
N PRO A 41 -1.45 -16.46 1.68
CA PRO A 41 -2.57 -16.49 0.75
C PRO A 41 -2.98 -15.12 0.19
N LYS A 42 -2.96 -14.08 1.03
CA LYS A 42 -3.38 -12.71 0.65
C LYS A 42 -2.22 -11.81 0.18
N SER A 43 -0.97 -12.27 0.27
CA SER A 43 0.17 -11.50 -0.25
C SER A 43 0.23 -11.59 -1.78
N VAL A 44 0.94 -10.66 -2.42
CA VAL A 44 1.14 -10.66 -3.88
C VAL A 44 1.68 -12.01 -4.36
N GLY A 45 0.96 -12.64 -5.30
CA GLY A 45 1.29 -13.97 -5.82
C GLY A 45 0.92 -15.14 -4.89
N GLY A 46 0.18 -14.89 -3.81
CA GLY A 46 -0.48 -15.92 -3.01
C GLY A 46 -1.76 -16.42 -3.67
N THR A 47 -2.26 -17.57 -3.23
CA THR A 47 -3.42 -18.26 -3.83
C THR A 47 -4.74 -17.48 -3.75
N ALA A 48 -4.86 -16.54 -2.82
CA ALA A 48 -6.04 -15.71 -2.62
C ALA A 48 -5.73 -14.22 -2.77
N TYR A 49 -4.62 -13.89 -3.46
CA TYR A 49 -4.31 -12.51 -3.80
C TYR A 49 -5.42 -11.93 -4.67
N ASP A 50 -5.95 -10.79 -4.25
CA ASP A 50 -7.04 -10.07 -4.92
C ASP A 50 -8.28 -10.93 -5.24
N ARG A 51 -8.54 -11.96 -4.42
CA ARG A 51 -9.75 -12.78 -4.56
C ARG A 51 -11.03 -11.98 -4.34
N GLU A 52 -10.97 -10.96 -3.48
CA GLU A 52 -12.08 -10.07 -3.17
C GLU A 52 -11.84 -8.70 -3.80
N VAL A 53 -12.47 -8.45 -4.95
CA VAL A 53 -12.44 -7.14 -5.58
C VAL A 53 -13.34 -6.20 -4.80
N LYS A 54 -12.77 -5.20 -4.13
CA LYS A 54 -13.52 -4.17 -3.41
C LYS A 54 -13.83 -3.03 -4.38
N PRO A 55 -15.09 -2.80 -4.77
CA PRO A 55 -15.43 -1.69 -5.64
C PRO A 55 -15.14 -0.37 -4.93
N PRO A 56 -14.72 0.67 -5.67
CA PRO A 56 -14.48 1.97 -5.07
C PRO A 56 -15.80 2.61 -4.61
N ASP A 57 -15.73 3.41 -3.54
CA ASP A 57 -16.92 3.92 -2.85
C ASP A 57 -17.81 4.78 -3.76
N TRP A 58 -17.24 5.54 -4.69
CA TRP A 58 -17.97 6.42 -5.61
C TRP A 58 -18.96 5.68 -6.52
N VAL A 59 -18.86 4.36 -6.68
CA VAL A 59 -19.81 3.55 -7.45
C VAL A 59 -21.24 3.68 -6.90
N LEU A 60 -21.38 3.85 -5.58
CA LEU A 60 -22.68 4.00 -4.93
C LEU A 60 -23.39 5.33 -5.26
N ASP A 61 -22.67 6.31 -5.82
CA ASP A 61 -23.27 7.58 -6.26
C ASP A 61 -24.12 7.39 -7.53
N TYR A 62 -23.83 6.35 -8.33
CA TYR A 62 -24.56 6.03 -9.57
C TYR A 62 -25.84 5.21 -9.36
N TRP A 63 -26.13 4.76 -8.14
CA TRP A 63 -27.34 3.98 -7.83
C TRP A 63 -28.62 4.75 -8.12
N HIS A 64 -29.67 4.03 -8.52
CA HIS A 64 -30.97 4.63 -8.77
C HIS A 64 -31.57 5.16 -7.45
N PRO A 65 -32.29 6.30 -7.42
CA PRO A 65 -32.84 6.87 -6.19
C PRO A 65 -33.70 5.90 -5.38
N LEU A 66 -34.42 4.98 -6.04
CA LEU A 66 -35.20 3.93 -5.36
C LEU A 66 -34.32 2.93 -4.60
N GLU A 67 -33.16 2.58 -5.14
CA GLU A 67 -32.19 1.69 -4.49
C GLU A 67 -31.52 2.41 -3.31
N LYS A 68 -31.27 3.71 -3.44
CA LYS A 68 -30.76 4.54 -2.33
C LYS A 68 -31.78 4.68 -1.21
N ALA A 69 -33.06 4.82 -1.56
CA ALA A 69 -34.15 4.95 -0.60
C ALA A 69 -34.33 3.71 0.29
N GLN A 70 -33.82 2.54 -0.13
CA GLN A 70 -33.78 1.34 0.70
C GLN A 70 -32.84 1.47 1.92
N TYR A 71 -31.82 2.34 1.84
CA TYR A 71 -30.80 2.52 2.87
C TYR A 71 -30.67 3.98 3.34
N PRO A 72 -31.74 4.59 3.89
CA PRO A 72 -31.80 6.03 4.13
C PRO A 72 -30.74 6.50 5.14
N GLU A 73 -30.51 5.75 6.23
CA GLU A 73 -29.53 6.13 7.25
C GLU A 73 -28.08 6.07 6.73
N TYR A 74 -27.77 5.08 5.89
CA TYR A 74 -26.44 4.92 5.31
C TYR A 74 -26.11 6.08 4.37
N PHE A 75 -27.03 6.42 3.46
CA PHE A 75 -26.83 7.52 2.53
C PHE A 75 -26.81 8.89 3.23
N ALA A 76 -27.60 9.10 4.30
CA ALA A 76 -27.53 10.31 5.10
C ALA A 76 -26.14 10.52 5.73
N ARG A 77 -25.56 9.48 6.34
CA ARG A 77 -24.20 9.52 6.90
C ARG A 77 -23.12 9.68 5.82
N ARG A 78 -23.33 9.09 4.65
CA ARG A 78 -22.43 9.23 3.50
C ARG A 78 -22.36 10.69 3.02
N GLU A 79 -23.50 11.34 2.83
CA GLU A 79 -23.55 12.74 2.39
C GLU A 79 -22.89 13.68 3.39
N GLN A 80 -23.01 13.41 4.70
CA GLN A 80 -22.27 14.15 5.71
C GLN A 80 -20.74 14.00 5.52
N ARG A 81 -20.24 12.77 5.39
CA ARG A 81 -18.80 12.51 5.18
C ARG A 81 -18.25 13.12 3.89
N LYS A 82 -19.06 13.19 2.83
CA LYS A 82 -18.67 13.86 1.58
C LYS A 82 -18.45 15.35 1.80
N LYS A 83 -19.29 16.03 2.58
CA LYS A 83 -19.12 17.44 2.94
C LYS A 83 -17.87 17.66 3.77
N GLU A 84 -17.67 16.85 4.81
CA GLU A 84 -16.48 16.89 5.67
C GLU A 84 -15.19 16.70 4.84
N TYR A 85 -15.22 15.79 3.85
CA TYR A 85 -14.08 15.57 2.96
C TYR A 85 -13.76 16.79 2.09
N VAL A 86 -14.78 17.45 1.53
CA VAL A 86 -14.58 18.67 0.72
C VAL A 86 -14.01 19.80 1.59
N GLU A 87 -14.56 20.02 2.78
CA GLU A 87 -14.05 21.02 3.73
C GLU A 87 -12.59 20.74 4.14
N TRP A 88 -12.27 19.46 4.42
CA TRP A 88 -10.89 19.04 4.72
C TRP A 88 -9.95 19.25 3.53
N TRP A 89 -10.39 18.92 2.31
CA TRP A 89 -9.60 19.07 1.09
C TRP A 89 -9.28 20.53 0.81
N GLU A 90 -10.30 21.40 0.85
CA GLU A 90 -10.15 22.85 0.67
C GLU A 90 -9.18 23.45 1.70
N LYS A 91 -9.23 22.97 2.95
CA LYS A 91 -8.31 23.40 4.00
C LYS A 91 -6.87 22.92 3.78
N THR A 92 -6.69 21.70 3.30
CA THR A 92 -5.37 21.04 3.21
C THR A 92 -4.61 21.46 1.96
N TYR A 93 -5.31 21.55 0.82
CA TYR A 93 -4.70 21.78 -0.48
C TYR A 93 -5.08 23.13 -1.10
N GLY A 94 -6.12 23.80 -0.61
CA GLY A 94 -6.48 25.14 -1.07
C GLY A 94 -6.88 25.23 -2.54
N LYS A 95 -7.02 26.47 -3.02
CA LYS A 95 -7.08 26.76 -4.46
C LYS A 95 -5.63 26.84 -4.97
N PRO A 96 -5.31 26.30 -6.16
CA PRO A 96 -3.98 26.45 -6.74
C PRO A 96 -3.65 27.94 -6.81
N THR A 97 -2.51 28.31 -6.25
CA THR A 97 -1.99 29.67 -6.36
C THR A 97 -1.25 29.80 -7.69
N ASN A 98 -1.12 31.02 -8.22
CA ASN A 98 -0.41 31.24 -9.48
C ASN A 98 1.07 30.79 -9.45
N GLU A 99 1.62 30.51 -8.26
CA GLU A 99 3.00 30.02 -8.05
C GLU A 99 3.14 28.50 -8.27
N ASP A 100 2.04 27.74 -8.24
CA ASP A 100 2.01 26.28 -8.43
C ASP A 100 2.10 25.87 -9.92
N HIS A 101 2.08 26.84 -10.84
CA HIS A 101 2.14 26.65 -12.29
C HIS A 101 3.56 26.70 -12.89
N HIS A 102 4.60 26.69 -12.07
CA HIS A 102 5.99 26.63 -12.55
C HIS A 102 6.45 25.17 -12.76
N HIS A 103 5.92 24.54 -13.80
CA HIS A 103 6.51 23.36 -14.44
C HIS A 103 6.60 23.58 -15.94
#